data_AF-A0A2T8IFZ6-F1
#
_entry.id   AF-A0A2T8IFZ6-F1
#
_cell.length_a   1.000
_cell.length_b   1.000
_cell.length_c   1.000
_cell.angle_alpha   90.00
_cell.angle_beta   90.00
_cell.angle_gamma   90.00
#
_symmetry.space_group_name_H-M   'P 1'
#
loop_
_entity.id
_entity.type
_entity.pdbx_description
1 polymer ?
#
loop_
_entity_poly.entity_id
_entity_poly.type
_entity_poly.pdbx_seq_one_letter_code
_entity_poly.pdbx_strand_id
1 'polypeptide(L)'
;MSEKKYFTKFVRSVDWNATKEAKQAVELIEEWETIDVADALELLPPEFETEEIRAYAVRILERADDEELQYYLLQLVQALRFERSDMSRLELFLIERALSNIEIASFLCWYVAVERHDPTFGRQYNNIYKMLENSMIKFVDREDGDDDEAQLCQSLSLQDKLVVELHSVPKNVRDVCGSGQKKIEKLRELLPGIFTEVTKIKTFFVC
;
A
#
# COMPACT_ATOMS: atom_id res chain seq x y z
N MET A 1 -3.38 21.50 29.10
CA MET A 1 -4.45 20.49 29.24
C MET A 1 -5.03 20.26 27.86
N SER A 2 -4.52 19.29 27.12
CA SER A 2 -5.17 18.84 25.91
C SER A 2 -5.15 17.32 25.92
N GLU A 3 -6.28 16.67 26.19
CA GLU A 3 -6.30 15.20 26.13
C GLU A 3 -6.35 14.80 24.64
N LYS A 4 -5.34 14.06 24.18
CA LYS A 4 -5.21 13.56 22.78
C LYS A 4 -6.53 13.04 22.20
N LYS A 5 -7.32 12.32 23.02
CA LYS A 5 -8.63 11.75 22.69
C LYS A 5 -9.71 12.74 22.22
N TYR A 6 -9.52 14.04 22.41
CA TYR A 6 -10.44 15.07 21.92
C TYR A 6 -10.03 15.67 20.58
N PHE A 7 -8.83 15.36 20.07
CA PHE A 7 -8.32 15.93 18.84
C PHE A 7 -9.28 15.69 17.67
N THR A 8 -9.70 14.44 17.46
CA THR A 8 -10.58 14.09 16.33
C THR A 8 -11.98 14.71 16.48
N LYS A 9 -12.47 14.86 17.72
CA LYS A 9 -13.72 15.60 18.01
C LYS A 9 -13.59 17.08 17.72
N PHE A 10 -12.45 17.69 18.07
CA PHE A 10 -12.16 19.08 17.76
C PHE A 10 -12.13 19.30 16.25
N VAL A 11 -11.34 18.52 15.51
CA VAL A 11 -11.24 18.63 14.04
C VAL A 11 -12.60 18.47 13.35
N ARG A 12 -13.45 17.56 13.84
CA ARG A 12 -14.84 17.39 13.35
C ARG A 12 -15.78 18.55 13.65
N SER A 13 -15.48 19.35 14.68
CA SER A 13 -16.34 20.47 15.08
C SER A 13 -16.05 21.76 14.32
N VAL A 14 -14.94 21.83 13.59
CA VAL A 14 -14.49 23.00 12.84
C VAL A 14 -15.21 23.09 11.50
N ASP A 15 -15.74 24.26 11.15
CA ASP A 15 -16.20 24.55 9.79
C ASP A 15 -15.00 24.90 8.89
N TRP A 16 -14.51 23.90 8.16
CA TRP A 16 -13.37 24.05 7.25
C TRP A 16 -13.64 24.94 6.03
N ASN A 17 -14.91 25.29 5.74
CA ASN A 17 -15.24 26.26 4.69
C ASN A 17 -15.11 27.72 5.17
N ALA A 18 -15.13 27.95 6.48
CA ALA A 18 -14.97 29.27 7.05
C ALA A 18 -13.48 29.60 7.22
N THR A 19 -12.90 30.36 6.28
CA THR A 19 -11.44 30.63 6.21
C THR A 19 -10.82 31.11 7.53
N LYS A 20 -11.54 31.94 8.30
CA LYS A 20 -11.04 32.44 9.60
C LYS A 20 -10.99 31.32 10.65
N GLU A 21 -12.02 30.50 10.70
CA GLU A 21 -12.14 29.39 11.64
C GLU A 21 -11.14 28.29 11.30
N ALA A 22 -11.06 27.89 10.02
CA ALA A 22 -10.07 26.94 9.52
C ALA A 22 -8.63 27.37 9.87
N LYS A 23 -8.30 28.66 9.66
CA LYS A 23 -6.98 29.19 10.02
C LYS A 23 -6.68 29.07 11.52
N GLN A 24 -7.63 29.47 12.37
CA GLN A 24 -7.49 29.34 13.82
C GLN A 24 -7.37 27.87 14.27
N ALA A 25 -8.11 26.98 13.62
CA ALA A 25 -8.04 25.55 13.90
C ALA A 25 -6.67 24.97 13.55
N VAL A 26 -6.09 25.35 12.40
CA VAL A 26 -4.72 24.94 12.02
C VAL A 26 -3.69 25.42 13.04
N GLU A 27 -3.78 26.67 13.50
CA GLU A 27 -2.91 27.20 14.55
C GLU A 27 -3.02 26.39 15.85
N LEU A 28 -4.24 26.02 16.26
CA LEU A 28 -4.47 25.17 17.44
C LEU A 28 -3.99 23.73 17.27
N ILE A 29 -4.04 23.18 16.06
CA ILE A 29 -3.57 21.82 15.75
C ILE A 29 -2.04 21.72 15.94
N GLU A 30 -1.31 22.75 15.54
CA GLU A 30 0.16 22.80 15.70
C GLU A 30 0.57 22.91 17.18
N GLU A 31 -0.26 23.54 18.02
CA GLU A 31 -0.06 23.61 19.47
C GLU A 31 -0.64 22.41 20.24
N TRP A 32 -1.42 21.55 19.57
CA TRP A 32 -2.09 20.43 20.22
C TRP A 32 -1.08 19.35 20.63
N GLU A 33 -1.39 18.65 21.73
CA GLU A 33 -0.59 17.48 22.12
C GLU A 33 -0.62 16.44 20.99
N THR A 34 0.55 16.04 20.53
CA THR A 34 0.67 15.15 19.36
C THR A 34 -0.05 13.84 19.59
N ILE A 35 -0.99 13.50 18.69
CA ILE A 35 -1.74 12.24 18.75
C ILE A 35 -0.85 11.03 18.46
N ASP A 36 -1.39 9.85 18.74
CA ASP A 36 -0.70 8.59 18.48
C ASP A 36 -0.92 8.14 17.02
N VAL A 37 -0.09 7.22 16.54
CA VAL A 37 -0.12 6.75 15.13
C VAL A 37 -1.49 6.15 14.78
N ALA A 38 -2.06 5.34 15.68
CA ALA A 38 -3.37 4.75 15.48
C ALA A 38 -4.49 5.82 15.35
N ASP A 39 -4.41 6.90 16.12
CA ASP A 39 -5.40 7.98 16.08
C ASP A 39 -5.32 8.78 14.76
N ALA A 40 -4.15 8.85 14.13
CA ALA A 40 -3.98 9.51 12.83
C ALA A 40 -4.80 8.84 11.72
N LEU A 41 -5.08 7.53 11.84
CA LEU A 41 -5.95 6.81 10.91
C LEU A 41 -7.39 7.35 10.93
N GLU A 42 -7.85 7.92 12.06
CA GLU A 42 -9.19 8.53 12.16
C GLU A 42 -9.33 9.80 11.31
N LEU A 43 -8.22 10.35 10.80
CA LEU A 43 -8.17 11.59 10.01
C LEU A 43 -8.09 11.35 8.49
N LEU A 44 -8.04 10.10 8.06
CA LEU A 44 -8.01 9.68 6.65
C LEU A 44 -9.38 9.34 6.00
N PRO A 45 -10.49 9.15 6.73
CA PRO A 45 -11.82 8.99 6.13
C PRO A 45 -12.26 10.17 5.25
N PRO A 46 -13.25 9.98 4.36
CA PRO A 46 -13.71 11.01 3.43
C PRO A 46 -14.33 12.22 4.12
N GLU A 47 -14.64 12.18 5.41
CA GLU A 47 -15.13 13.37 6.13
C GLU A 47 -14.02 14.42 6.32
N PHE A 48 -12.75 14.02 6.28
CA PHE A 48 -11.60 14.89 6.48
C PHE A 48 -10.90 15.16 5.15
N GLU A 49 -11.47 16.04 4.34
CA GLU A 49 -10.97 16.28 2.98
C GLU A 49 -9.93 17.40 2.89
N THR A 50 -9.73 18.11 4.00
CA THR A 50 -8.86 19.27 4.13
C THR A 50 -7.39 18.85 4.02
N GLU A 51 -6.65 19.49 3.11
CA GLU A 51 -5.26 19.14 2.81
C GLU A 51 -4.35 19.29 4.04
N GLU A 52 -4.60 20.30 4.87
CA GLU A 52 -3.86 20.54 6.12
C GLU A 52 -4.04 19.40 7.13
N ILE A 53 -5.26 18.84 7.23
CA ILE A 53 -5.55 17.71 8.12
C ILE A 53 -4.93 16.42 7.59
N ARG A 54 -5.01 16.19 6.28
CA ARG A 54 -4.34 15.05 5.63
C ARG A 54 -2.82 15.12 5.80
N ALA A 55 -2.25 16.31 5.64
CA ALA A 55 -0.83 16.55 5.87
C ALA A 55 -0.44 16.27 7.32
N TYR A 56 -1.24 16.74 8.28
CA TYR A 56 -1.01 16.44 9.69
C TYR A 56 -1.03 14.92 9.95
N ALA A 57 -2.04 14.21 9.43
CA ALA A 57 -2.15 12.75 9.59
C ALA A 57 -0.91 12.03 9.06
N VAL A 58 -0.44 12.38 7.87
CA VAL A 58 0.77 11.79 7.27
C VAL A 58 2.02 12.08 8.12
N ARG A 59 2.18 13.30 8.63
CA ARG A 59 3.30 13.62 9.55
C ARG A 59 3.30 12.78 10.83
N ILE A 60 2.12 12.39 11.31
CA ILE A 60 2.03 11.47 12.45
C ILE A 60 2.41 10.05 12.04
N LEU A 61 1.93 9.58 10.88
CA LEU A 61 2.28 8.26 10.33
C LEU A 61 3.78 8.11 10.04
N GLU A 62 4.45 9.18 9.65
CA GLU A 62 5.91 9.23 9.44
C GLU A 62 6.73 8.87 10.68
N ARG A 63 6.13 8.95 11.89
CA ARG A 63 6.78 8.57 13.14
C ARG A 63 6.76 7.07 13.42
N ALA A 64 5.89 6.31 12.74
CA ALA A 64 5.79 4.87 12.90
C ALA A 64 6.98 4.18 12.24
N ASP A 65 7.57 3.20 12.93
CA ASP A 65 8.55 2.29 12.31
C ASP A 65 7.86 1.35 11.29
N ASP A 66 8.65 0.56 10.57
CA ASP A 66 8.11 -0.29 9.51
C ASP A 66 7.22 -1.42 10.02
N GLU A 67 7.52 -1.97 11.21
CA GLU A 67 6.72 -3.02 11.85
C GLU A 67 5.35 -2.48 12.26
N GLU A 68 5.31 -1.30 12.89
CA GLU A 68 4.08 -0.63 13.26
C GLU A 68 3.26 -0.24 12.03
N LEU A 69 3.91 0.35 11.02
CA LEU A 69 3.25 0.78 9.80
C LEU A 69 2.59 -0.40 9.08
N GLN A 70 3.23 -1.57 9.08
CA GLN A 70 2.69 -2.77 8.44
C GLN A 70 1.34 -3.20 9.02
N TYR A 71 1.09 -3.01 10.32
CA TYR A 71 -0.23 -3.30 10.92
C TYR A 71 -1.36 -2.45 10.33
N TYR A 72 -1.03 -1.25 9.84
CA TYR A 72 -1.99 -0.29 9.31
C TYR A 72 -1.97 -0.22 7.78
N LEU A 73 -1.01 -0.86 7.12
CA LEU A 73 -0.74 -0.72 5.68
C LEU A 73 -1.98 -1.00 4.82
N LEU A 74 -2.75 -2.03 5.18
CA LEU A 74 -3.99 -2.33 4.45
C LEU A 74 -4.99 -1.17 4.55
N GLN A 75 -5.21 -0.64 5.76
CA GLN A 75 -6.13 0.48 6.00
C GLN A 75 -5.64 1.75 5.30
N LEU A 76 -4.33 2.00 5.26
CA LEU A 76 -3.74 3.10 4.50
C LEU A 76 -3.96 2.95 3.00
N VAL A 77 -3.83 1.74 2.46
CA VAL A 77 -4.19 1.47 1.05
C VAL A 77 -5.66 1.79 0.82
N GLN A 78 -6.57 1.38 1.72
CA GLN A 78 -7.99 1.71 1.57
C GLN A 78 -8.23 3.23 1.57
N ALA A 79 -7.48 3.99 2.39
CA ALA A 79 -7.61 5.45 2.48
C ALA A 79 -7.24 6.20 1.20
N LEU A 80 -6.39 5.62 0.34
CA LEU A 80 -5.97 6.20 -0.95
C LEU A 80 -7.14 6.56 -1.86
N ARG A 81 -8.28 5.85 -1.75
CA ARG A 81 -9.47 6.14 -2.55
C ARG A 81 -10.09 7.52 -2.26
N PHE A 82 -9.75 8.11 -1.13
CA PHE A 82 -10.25 9.42 -0.68
C PHE A 82 -9.25 10.55 -0.94
N GLU A 83 -8.09 10.26 -1.51
CA GLU A 83 -7.12 11.28 -1.91
C GLU A 83 -7.62 12.05 -3.14
N ARG A 84 -7.46 13.37 -3.09
CA ARG A 84 -8.04 14.31 -4.08
C ARG A 84 -7.09 14.72 -5.19
N SER A 85 -5.80 14.47 -5.01
CA SER A 85 -4.75 14.77 -5.97
C SER A 85 -3.97 13.52 -6.27
N ASP A 86 -3.60 13.35 -7.54
CA ASP A 86 -2.48 12.49 -7.89
C ASP A 86 -1.22 13.04 -7.19
N MET A 87 -0.39 12.17 -6.61
CA MET A 87 0.77 12.57 -5.78
C MET A 87 0.37 13.21 -4.44
N SER A 88 -0.70 12.74 -3.82
CA SER A 88 -1.04 13.12 -2.45
C SER A 88 0.08 12.79 -1.47
N ARG A 89 0.08 13.46 -0.31
CA ARG A 89 1.07 13.18 0.75
C ARG A 89 1.07 11.72 1.20
N LEU A 90 -0.10 11.09 1.26
CA LEU A 90 -0.22 9.68 1.63
C LEU A 90 0.39 8.76 0.56
N GLU A 91 0.15 9.03 -0.72
CA GLU A 91 0.76 8.27 -1.82
C GLU A 91 2.29 8.38 -1.80
N LEU A 92 2.81 9.60 -1.65
CA LEU A 92 4.25 9.85 -1.60
C LEU A 92 4.90 9.14 -0.42
N PHE A 93 4.30 9.28 0.76
CA PHE A 93 4.76 8.61 1.98
C PHE A 93 4.83 7.09 1.82
N LEU A 94 3.77 6.45 1.31
CA LEU A 94 3.75 4.99 1.13
C LEU A 94 4.79 4.53 0.11
N ILE A 95 4.99 5.28 -0.97
CA ILE A 95 6.01 4.96 -1.97
C ILE A 95 7.42 5.10 -1.37
N GLU A 96 7.69 6.17 -0.64
CA GLU A 96 8.99 6.38 0.02
C GLU A 96 9.31 5.24 0.99
N ARG A 97 8.34 4.85 1.83
CA ARG A 97 8.49 3.71 2.75
C ARG A 97 8.71 2.39 2.02
N ALA A 98 8.00 2.16 0.91
CA ALA A 98 8.18 0.98 0.08
C ALA A 98 9.59 0.92 -0.55
N LEU A 99 10.15 2.05 -1.00
CA LEU A 99 11.50 2.07 -1.58
C LEU A 99 12.58 1.73 -0.56
N SER A 100 12.33 1.95 0.73
CA SER A 100 13.27 1.63 1.81
C SER A 100 13.06 0.26 2.45
N ASN A 101 11.94 -0.43 2.18
CA ASN A 101 11.62 -1.72 2.82
C ASN A 101 10.89 -2.68 1.86
N ILE A 102 11.53 -3.82 1.58
CA ILE A 102 11.04 -4.86 0.66
C ILE A 102 9.71 -5.50 1.08
N GLU A 103 9.48 -5.66 2.38
CA GLU A 103 8.23 -6.23 2.88
C GLU A 103 7.07 -5.27 2.64
N ILE A 104 7.25 -3.99 3.00
CA ILE A 104 6.27 -2.94 2.74
C ILE A 104 6.00 -2.81 1.23
N ALA A 105 7.05 -2.79 0.40
CA ALA A 105 6.90 -2.76 -1.05
C ALA A 105 6.09 -3.94 -1.58
N SER A 106 6.40 -5.16 -1.12
CA SER A 106 5.69 -6.36 -1.55
C SER A 106 4.21 -6.29 -1.17
N PHE A 107 3.89 -6.00 0.09
CA PHE A 107 2.49 -5.86 0.53
C PHE A 107 1.75 -4.75 -0.21
N LEU A 108 2.37 -3.56 -0.34
CA LEU A 108 1.77 -2.43 -1.03
C LEU A 108 1.47 -2.75 -2.49
N CYS A 109 2.42 -3.36 -3.21
CA CYS A 109 2.22 -3.81 -4.59
C CYS A 109 1.01 -4.73 -4.71
N TRP A 110 0.92 -5.76 -3.87
CA TRP A 110 -0.17 -6.74 -3.91
C TRP A 110 -1.53 -6.13 -3.53
N TYR A 111 -1.58 -5.32 -2.48
CA TYR A 111 -2.83 -4.66 -2.07
C TYR A 111 -3.36 -3.74 -3.17
N VAL A 112 -2.50 -2.88 -3.74
CA VAL A 112 -2.89 -1.99 -4.83
C VAL A 112 -3.24 -2.77 -6.11
N ALA A 113 -2.52 -3.86 -6.40
CA ALA A 113 -2.79 -4.71 -7.56
C ALA A 113 -4.16 -5.42 -7.49
N VAL A 114 -4.68 -5.68 -6.30
CA VAL A 114 -6.05 -6.18 -6.12
C VAL A 114 -7.06 -5.05 -6.30
N GLU A 115 -6.82 -3.91 -5.64
CA GLU A 115 -7.75 -2.78 -5.59
C GLU A 115 -7.94 -2.07 -6.94
N ARG A 116 -6.97 -2.15 -7.87
CA ARG A 116 -7.09 -1.59 -9.23
C ARG A 116 -8.27 -2.15 -10.04
N HIS A 117 -8.82 -3.29 -9.62
CA HIS A 117 -9.96 -3.94 -10.26
C HIS A 117 -11.31 -3.42 -9.72
N ASP A 118 -11.30 -2.53 -8.72
CA ASP A 118 -12.50 -1.91 -8.21
C ASP A 118 -13.18 -1.03 -9.29
N PRO A 119 -14.51 -1.18 -9.52
CA PRO A 119 -15.20 -0.46 -10.58
C PRO A 119 -15.35 1.04 -10.31
N THR A 120 -15.22 1.48 -9.05
CA THR A 120 -15.44 2.87 -8.63
C THR A 120 -14.12 3.61 -8.45
N PHE A 121 -13.17 3.00 -7.76
CA PHE A 121 -11.91 3.60 -7.31
C PHE A 121 -10.67 3.03 -8.02
N GLY A 122 -10.85 2.08 -8.94
CA GLY A 122 -9.73 1.44 -9.64
C GLY A 122 -8.80 2.43 -10.34
N ARG A 123 -9.28 3.60 -10.76
CA ARG A 123 -8.43 4.64 -11.37
C ARG A 123 -7.38 5.17 -10.39
N GLN A 124 -7.78 5.51 -9.16
CA GLN A 124 -6.88 6.03 -8.12
C GLN A 124 -5.79 4.99 -7.82
N TYR A 125 -6.17 3.72 -7.64
CA TYR A 125 -5.22 2.64 -7.40
C TYR A 125 -4.29 2.38 -8.58
N ASN A 126 -4.76 2.50 -9.83
CA ASN A 126 -3.88 2.38 -11.00
C ASN A 126 -2.85 3.54 -11.07
N ASN A 127 -3.15 4.73 -10.53
CA ASN A 127 -2.22 5.84 -10.51
C ASN A 127 -1.06 5.57 -9.56
N ILE A 128 -1.35 5.24 -8.29
CA ILE A 128 -0.30 4.89 -7.33
C ILE A 128 0.49 3.65 -7.77
N TYR A 129 -0.15 2.64 -8.36
CA TYR A 129 0.54 1.47 -8.91
C TYR A 129 1.63 1.88 -9.92
N LYS A 130 1.27 2.72 -10.89
CA LYS A 130 2.21 3.23 -11.89
C LYS A 130 3.29 4.10 -11.27
N MET A 131 2.96 4.91 -10.26
CA MET A 131 3.93 5.73 -9.56
C MET A 131 4.95 4.86 -8.84
N LEU A 132 4.49 3.83 -8.13
CA LEU A 132 5.35 2.86 -7.44
C LEU A 132 6.27 2.14 -8.42
N GLU A 133 5.73 1.63 -9.53
CA GLU A 133 6.49 0.97 -10.60
C GLU A 133 7.56 1.91 -11.21
N ASN A 134 7.16 3.14 -11.55
CA ASN A 134 8.09 4.13 -12.10
C ASN A 134 9.18 4.54 -11.10
N SER A 135 8.81 4.67 -9.83
CA SER A 135 9.75 5.02 -8.75
C SER A 135 10.75 3.88 -8.53
N MET A 136 10.30 2.62 -8.52
CA MET A 136 11.17 1.44 -8.44
C MET A 136 12.14 1.36 -9.62
N ILE A 137 11.66 1.54 -10.86
CA ILE A 137 12.53 1.53 -12.05
C ILE A 137 13.59 2.62 -11.97
N LYS A 138 13.19 3.85 -11.63
CA LYS A 138 14.13 4.98 -11.47
C LYS A 138 15.11 4.79 -10.32
N PHE A 139 14.76 3.98 -9.32
CA PHE A 139 15.63 3.67 -8.20
C PHE A 139 16.73 2.71 -8.65
N VAL A 140 16.37 1.64 -9.37
CA VAL A 140 17.31 0.66 -9.93
C VAL A 140 18.25 1.24 -10.99
N ASP A 141 17.79 2.21 -11.79
CA ASP A 141 18.62 2.83 -12.83
C ASP A 141 19.68 3.81 -12.28
N ARG A 142 19.70 4.08 -10.96
CA ARG A 142 20.78 4.86 -10.35
C ARG A 142 22.04 4.01 -10.33
N GLU A 143 23.11 4.47 -10.98
CA GLU A 143 24.43 3.82 -11.00
C GLU A 143 25.08 3.67 -9.60
N ASP A 144 24.44 4.20 -8.55
CA ASP A 144 24.86 4.20 -7.14
C ASP A 144 23.89 3.38 -6.25
N GLY A 145 22.96 2.63 -6.86
CA GLY A 145 21.98 1.81 -6.14
C GLY A 145 22.62 0.63 -5.40
N ASP A 146 22.24 0.45 -4.13
CA ASP A 146 22.74 -0.62 -3.28
C ASP A 146 22.26 -2.00 -3.77
N ASP A 147 23.00 -3.07 -3.44
CA ASP A 147 22.67 -4.45 -3.84
C ASP A 147 21.25 -4.87 -3.38
N ASP A 148 20.73 -4.24 -2.33
CA ASP A 148 19.40 -4.49 -1.76
C ASP A 148 18.27 -3.97 -2.68
N GLU A 149 18.49 -2.90 -3.44
CA GLU A 149 17.49 -2.28 -4.32
C GLU A 149 17.23 -3.13 -5.57
N ALA A 150 18.30 -3.66 -6.16
CA ALA A 150 18.20 -4.59 -7.29
C ALA A 150 17.49 -5.90 -6.88
N GLN A 151 17.73 -6.37 -5.65
CA GLN A 151 17.07 -7.54 -5.09
C GLN A 151 15.57 -7.33 -4.88
N LEU A 152 15.14 -6.13 -4.50
CA LEU A 152 13.73 -5.76 -4.37
C LEU A 152 12.98 -5.94 -5.69
N CYS A 153 13.43 -5.26 -6.75
CA CYS A 153 12.76 -5.32 -8.06
C CYS A 153 12.81 -6.72 -8.67
N GLN A 154 13.93 -7.44 -8.49
CA GLN A 154 14.03 -8.83 -8.93
C GLN A 154 13.03 -9.73 -8.20
N SER A 155 12.91 -9.57 -6.88
CA SER A 155 11.97 -10.35 -6.06
C SER A 155 10.54 -10.10 -6.52
N LEU A 156 10.10 -8.86 -6.67
CA LEU A 156 8.74 -8.53 -7.13
C LEU A 156 8.46 -9.11 -8.53
N SER A 157 9.41 -9.00 -9.47
CA SER A 157 9.26 -9.59 -10.81
C SER A 157 9.12 -11.12 -10.78
N LEU A 158 9.84 -11.80 -9.88
CA LEU A 158 9.71 -13.25 -9.69
C LEU A 158 8.35 -13.61 -9.09
N GLN A 159 7.87 -12.81 -8.12
CA GLN A 159 6.55 -13.00 -7.53
C GLN A 159 5.43 -12.88 -8.60
N ASP A 160 5.50 -11.87 -9.47
CA ASP A 160 4.53 -11.69 -10.56
C ASP A 160 4.51 -12.87 -11.53
N LYS A 161 5.70 -13.32 -11.98
CA LYS A 161 5.82 -14.48 -12.88
C LYS A 161 5.23 -15.73 -12.25
N LEU A 162 5.57 -15.98 -10.99
CA LEU A 162 5.06 -17.13 -10.23
C LEU A 162 3.53 -17.09 -10.12
N VAL A 163 2.96 -15.93 -9.83
CA VAL A 163 1.51 -15.77 -9.69
C VAL A 163 0.80 -15.98 -11.04
N VAL A 164 1.37 -15.51 -12.15
CA VAL A 164 0.83 -15.78 -13.50
C VAL A 164 0.84 -17.28 -13.82
N GLU A 165 1.94 -17.97 -13.52
CA GLU A 165 2.06 -19.41 -13.73
C GLU A 165 1.05 -20.18 -12.88
N LEU A 166 0.96 -19.86 -11.58
CA LEU A 166 -0.02 -20.46 -10.66
C LEU A 166 -1.46 -20.22 -11.11
N HIS A 167 -1.80 -19.02 -11.60
CA HIS A 167 -3.14 -18.74 -12.13
C HIS A 167 -3.48 -19.53 -13.40
N SER A 168 -2.47 -19.95 -14.17
CA SER A 168 -2.67 -20.79 -15.36
C SER A 168 -2.99 -22.24 -15.01
N VAL A 169 -2.48 -22.76 -13.88
CA VAL A 169 -2.62 -24.17 -13.49
C VAL A 169 -4.09 -24.59 -13.32
N PRO A 170 -4.94 -23.88 -12.54
CA PRO A 170 -6.35 -24.25 -12.41
C PRO A 170 -7.11 -24.22 -13.74
N LYS A 171 -6.76 -23.33 -14.67
CA LYS A 171 -7.36 -23.28 -16.01
C LYS A 171 -6.98 -24.53 -16.79
N ASN A 172 -5.68 -24.84 -16.87
CA ASN A 172 -5.18 -26.04 -17.54
C ASN A 172 -5.75 -27.34 -16.97
N VAL A 173 -5.93 -27.43 -15.65
CA VAL A 173 -6.53 -28.60 -15.00
C VAL A 173 -8.04 -28.68 -15.24
N ARG A 174 -8.73 -27.54 -15.33
CA ARG A 174 -10.16 -27.48 -15.65
C ARG A 174 -10.45 -28.02 -17.05
N ASP A 175 -9.60 -27.68 -18.01
CA ASP A 175 -9.75 -28.03 -19.43
C ASP A 175 -9.50 -29.53 -19.72
N VAL A 176 -8.93 -30.26 -18.76
CA VAL A 176 -8.79 -31.72 -18.86
C VAL A 176 -10.17 -32.39 -18.72
N CYS A 177 -10.65 -32.94 -19.84
CA CYS A 177 -11.82 -33.82 -19.86
C CYS A 177 -11.45 -35.21 -19.32
N GLY A 178 -12.06 -35.64 -18.21
CA GLY A 178 -11.82 -36.97 -17.65
C GLY A 178 -12.08 -37.08 -16.15
N SER A 179 -11.70 -38.23 -15.58
CA SER A 179 -11.82 -38.53 -14.16
C SER A 179 -10.93 -37.62 -13.31
N GLY A 180 -11.24 -37.52 -12.01
CA GLY A 180 -10.40 -36.78 -11.04
C GLY A 180 -8.94 -37.23 -11.04
N GLN A 181 -8.68 -38.51 -11.32
CA GLN A 181 -7.34 -39.06 -11.43
C GLN A 181 -6.52 -38.40 -12.56
N LYS A 182 -7.12 -38.22 -13.75
CA LYS A 182 -6.45 -37.52 -14.87
C LYS A 182 -6.15 -36.07 -14.55
N LYS A 183 -7.03 -35.41 -13.79
CA LYS A 183 -6.80 -34.03 -13.31
C LYS A 183 -5.66 -33.96 -12.29
N ILE A 184 -5.54 -34.94 -11.40
CA ILE A 184 -4.45 -35.05 -10.43
C ILE A 184 -3.11 -35.31 -11.14
N GLU A 185 -3.08 -36.18 -12.14
CA GLU A 185 -1.89 -36.43 -12.96
C GLU A 185 -1.46 -35.16 -13.68
N LYS A 186 -2.40 -34.44 -14.30
CA LYS A 186 -2.09 -33.17 -14.96
C LYS A 186 -1.53 -32.12 -14.00
N LEU A 187 -2.08 -32.03 -12.80
CA LEU A 187 -1.57 -31.12 -11.76
C LEU A 187 -0.11 -31.47 -11.39
N ARG A 188 0.19 -32.76 -11.17
CA ARG A 188 1.54 -33.23 -10.84
C ARG A 188 2.56 -32.96 -11.94
N GLU A 189 2.15 -32.95 -13.22
CA GLU A 189 3.02 -32.56 -14.34
C GLU A 189 3.36 -31.06 -14.33
N LEU A 190 2.44 -30.19 -13.90
CA LEU A 190 2.59 -28.74 -13.97
C LEU A 190 3.36 -28.15 -12.79
N LEU A 191 3.34 -28.81 -11.64
CA LEU A 191 3.92 -28.31 -10.39
C LEU A 191 5.47 -28.22 -10.35
N PRO A 192 6.27 -29.12 -10.93
CA PRO A 192 7.73 -29.09 -10.81
C PRO A 192 8.39 -27.82 -11.35
N GLY A 193 7.86 -27.23 -12.43
CA GLY A 193 8.37 -25.96 -12.97
C GLY A 193 8.18 -24.80 -11.99
N ILE A 194 7.02 -24.76 -11.34
CA ILE A 194 6.62 -23.71 -10.39
C ILE A 194 7.48 -23.76 -9.13
N PHE A 195 7.73 -24.95 -8.58
CA PHE A 195 8.53 -25.10 -7.36
C PHE A 195 9.98 -24.62 -7.51
N THR A 196 10.53 -24.67 -8.73
CA THR A 196 11.90 -24.20 -8.99
C THR A 196 11.99 -22.67 -8.87
N GLU A 197 10.95 -21.93 -9.27
CA GLU A 197 10.89 -20.48 -9.16
C GLU A 197 10.61 -20.00 -7.73
N VAL A 198 9.82 -20.75 -6.96
CA VAL A 198 9.51 -20.43 -5.54
C VAL A 198 10.79 -20.38 -4.69
N THR A 199 11.75 -21.26 -4.92
CA THR A 199 13.00 -21.32 -4.13
C THR A 199 13.91 -20.09 -4.30
N LYS A 200 13.64 -19.25 -5.30
CA LYS A 200 14.43 -18.05 -5.61
C LYS A 200 13.86 -16.78 -4.98
N ILE A 201 12.66 -16.83 -4.39
CA ILE A 201 12.00 -15.66 -3.82
C ILE A 201 12.31 -15.56 -2.34
N LYS A 202 12.90 -14.44 -1.91
CA LYS A 202 13.25 -14.20 -0.50
C LYS A 202 12.05 -13.87 0.41
N THR A 203 10.93 -13.42 -0.15
CA THR A 203 9.82 -12.79 0.61
C THR A 203 8.44 -13.45 0.48
N PHE A 204 8.32 -14.68 -0.04
CA PHE A 204 7.03 -15.37 0.05
C PHE A 204 6.91 -16.11 1.39
N PHE A 205 5.77 -15.88 2.07
CA PHE A 205 5.31 -16.40 3.37
C PHE A 205 5.55 -15.50 4.59
N VAL A 206 4.79 -14.41 4.67
CA VAL A 206 4.16 -14.03 5.94
C VAL A 206 2.65 -13.90 5.68
N CYS A 207 1.97 -15.05 5.65
CA CYS A 207 0.53 -15.17 5.92
C CYS A 207 0.38 -16.14 7.09
#